data_AF-A0A6B3G207-F1
#
_entry.id   AF-A0A6B3G207-F1
#
_cell.length_a   1.000
_cell.length_b   1.000
_cell.length_c   1.000
_cell.angle_alpha   90.00
_cell.angle_beta   90.00
_cell.angle_gamma   90.00
#
_symmetry.space_group_name_H-M   'P 1'
#
loop_
_entity.id
_entity.type
_entity.pdbx_description
1 polymer ?
#
loop_
_entity_poly.entity_id
_entity_poly.type
_entity_poly.pdbx_seq_one_letter_code
_entity_poly.pdbx_strand_id
1 'polypeptide(L)'
;VAVSVPALSEKDIDDLRWALRTGADIIALSFVRTGRDIDDVHRIMDEEGRRLPVIAKVEKPQAVDNIDDIVAAFDGIMVAR
;
A
#
# COMPACT_ATOMS: atom_id res chain seq x y z
N VAL A 1 -14.97 -8.51 -14.94
CA VAL A 1 -13.68 -8.19 -15.61
C VAL A 1 -12.81 -7.49 -14.59
N ALA A 2 -11.67 -8.08 -14.21
CA ALA A 2 -10.74 -7.40 -13.32
C ALA A 2 -10.11 -6.23 -14.10
N VAL A 3 -10.54 -5.01 -13.79
CA VAL A 3 -9.90 -3.81 -14.33
C VAL A 3 -8.56 -3.69 -13.60
N SER A 4 -7.48 -3.86 -14.33
CA SER A 4 -6.11 -3.68 -13.80
C SER A 4 -5.84 -2.19 -13.61
N VAL A 5 -6.36 -1.64 -12.51
CA VAL A 5 -6.00 -0.29 -12.04
C VAL A 5 -4.73 -0.40 -11.20
N PRO A 6 -3.74 0.50 -11.37
CA PRO A 6 -2.56 0.57 -10.49
C PRO A 6 -2.94 0.64 -9.00
N ALA A 7 -2.04 0.21 -8.12
CA ALA A 7 -2.27 0.31 -6.67
C ALA A 7 -2.27 1.77 -6.18
N LEU A 8 -1.50 2.64 -6.84
CA LEU A 8 -1.39 4.06 -6.54
C LEU A 8 -1.90 4.90 -7.72
N SER A 9 -2.75 5.88 -7.43
CA SER A 9 -3.01 6.98 -8.36
C SER A 9 -1.85 7.99 -8.37
N GLU A 10 -1.84 8.91 -9.33
CA GLU A 10 -0.87 10.03 -9.34
C GLU A 10 -0.91 10.83 -8.04
N LYS A 11 -2.12 11.07 -7.51
CA LYS A 11 -2.30 11.75 -6.22
C LYS A 11 -1.68 10.96 -5.08
N ASP A 12 -1.86 9.63 -5.03
CA ASP A 12 -1.31 8.81 -3.95
C ASP A 12 0.23 8.81 -3.97
N ILE A 13 0.83 8.89 -5.15
CA ILE A 13 2.29 9.04 -5.30
C ILE A 13 2.75 10.39 -4.72
N ASP A 14 2.05 11.48 -5.04
CA ASP A 14 2.38 12.82 -4.52
C ASP A 14 2.21 12.90 -3.00
N ASP A 15 1.14 12.31 -2.47
CA ASP A 15 0.87 12.21 -1.04
C ASP A 15 1.94 11.39 -0.32
N LEU A 16 2.35 10.25 -0.90
CA LEU A 16 3.39 9.40 -0.33
C LEU A 16 4.72 10.16 -0.23
N ARG A 17 5.14 10.82 -1.32
CA ARG A 17 6.36 11.65 -1.30
C ARG A 17 6.25 12.80 -0.30
N TRP A 18 5.08 13.42 -0.19
CA TRP A 18 4.84 14.44 0.82
C TRP A 18 4.96 13.88 2.25
N ALA A 19 4.34 12.74 2.55
CA ALA A 19 4.39 12.09 3.85
C ALA A 19 5.83 11.71 4.26
N LEU A 20 6.63 11.21 3.31
CA LEU A 20 8.05 10.89 3.53
C LEU A 20 8.87 12.13 3.89
N ARG A 21 8.63 13.28 3.24
CA ARG A 21 9.30 14.55 3.54
C ARG A 21 8.84 15.17 4.85
N THR A 22 7.57 15.06 5.19
CA THR A 22 6.99 15.64 6.42
C THR A 22 7.28 14.81 7.67
N GLY A 23 7.76 13.58 7.51
CA GLY A 23 8.20 12.76 8.63
C GLY A 23 7.13 11.85 9.19
N ALA A 24 6.22 11.34 8.35
CA ALA A 24 5.31 10.28 8.76
C ALA A 24 6.09 9.05 9.28
N ASP A 25 5.50 8.35 10.24
CA ASP A 25 6.08 7.14 10.84
C ASP A 25 5.59 5.85 10.14
N ILE A 26 4.41 5.90 9.52
CA ILE A 26 3.74 4.75 8.92
C ILE A 26 2.86 5.18 7.75
N ILE A 27 2.75 4.32 6.73
CA ILE A 27 1.87 4.52 5.58
C ILE A 27 0.75 3.47 5.62
N ALA A 28 -0.48 3.88 5.35
CA ALA A 28 -1.61 2.95 5.21
C ALA A 28 -2.09 2.96 3.76
N LEU A 29 -1.88 1.84 3.04
CA LEU A 29 -2.31 1.69 1.66
C LEU A 29 -3.79 1.30 1.59
N SER A 30 -4.58 2.10 0.88
CA SER A 30 -6.03 1.86 0.72
C SER A 30 -6.32 0.84 -0.37
N PHE A 31 -7.47 0.18 -0.29
CA PHE A 31 -7.97 -0.73 -1.33
C PHE A 31 -6.97 -1.81 -1.79
N VAL A 32 -6.16 -2.34 -0.89
CA VAL A 32 -5.24 -3.44 -1.20
C VAL A 32 -6.04 -4.63 -1.73
N ARG A 33 -5.53 -5.26 -2.79
CA ARG A 33 -6.12 -6.42 -3.47
C ARG A 33 -5.20 -7.63 -3.44
N THR A 34 -3.88 -7.41 -3.48
CA THR A 34 -2.86 -8.47 -3.50
C THR A 34 -1.60 -8.00 -2.78
N GLY A 35 -0.75 -8.93 -2.35
CA GLY A 35 0.57 -8.65 -1.79
C GLY A 35 1.48 -7.82 -2.71
N ARG A 36 1.28 -7.87 -4.03
CA ARG A 36 2.07 -7.09 -5.01
C ARG A 36 1.75 -5.60 -5.01
N ASP A 37 0.63 -5.17 -4.44
CA ASP A 37 0.28 -3.75 -4.39
C ASP A 37 1.32 -2.93 -3.58
N ILE A 38 2.12 -3.58 -2.72
CA ILE A 38 3.22 -2.94 -1.98
C ILE A 38 4.40 -2.55 -2.87
N ASP A 39 4.60 -3.21 -4.02
CA ASP A 39 5.76 -3.00 -4.88
C ASP A 39 5.84 -1.56 -5.39
N ASP A 40 4.68 -0.98 -5.72
CA ASP A 40 4.58 0.42 -6.15
C ASP A 40 4.94 1.39 -5.02
N VAL A 41 4.52 1.11 -3.78
CA VAL A 41 4.86 1.93 -2.61
C VAL A 41 6.36 1.86 -2.33
N HIS A 42 6.93 0.65 -2.32
CA HIS A 42 8.36 0.44 -2.10
C HIS A 42 9.22 1.09 -3.17
N ARG A 43 8.81 1.05 -4.44
CA ARG A 43 9.52 1.73 -5.52
C ARG A 43 9.61 3.23 -5.27
N ILE A 44 8.51 3.89 -4.90
CA ILE A 44 8.52 5.33 -4.59
C ILE A 44 9.35 5.63 -3.34
N MET A 45 9.25 4.80 -2.30
CA MET A 45 10.08 4.94 -1.10
C MET A 45 11.58 4.81 -1.39
N ASP A 46 11.96 3.90 -2.29
CA ASP A 46 13.35 3.73 -2.73
C ASP A 46 13.85 4.93 -3.54
N GLU A 47 13.01 5.50 -4.41
CA GLU A 47 13.31 6.74 -5.14
C GLU A 47 13.59 7.92 -4.19
N GLU A 48 12.85 8.01 -3.07
CA GLU A 48 13.01 9.05 -2.05
C GLU A 48 14.08 8.69 -0.98
N GLY A 49 14.66 7.48 -1.05
CA GLY A 49 15.71 7.02 -0.12
C GLY A 49 15.23 6.77 1.31
N ARG A 50 13.93 6.54 1.53
CA ARG A 50 13.34 6.32 2.86
C ARG A 50 12.19 5.31 2.78
N ARG A 51 12.35 4.17 3.45
CA ARG A 51 11.27 3.20 3.69
C ARG A 51 10.62 3.39 5.04
N LEU A 52 9.30 3.33 5.06
CA LEU A 52 8.47 3.30 6.27
C LEU A 52 7.67 1.99 6.29
N PRO A 53 7.24 1.51 7.47
CA PRO A 53 6.29 0.42 7.55
C PRO A 53 5.01 0.74 6.77
N VAL A 54 4.47 -0.25 6.07
CA VAL A 54 3.24 -0.14 5.28
C VAL A 54 2.16 -1.06 5.84
N ILE A 55 1.02 -0.48 6.20
CA ILE A 55 -0.18 -1.19 6.61
C ILE A 55 -1.11 -1.38 5.41
N ALA A 56 -1.49 -2.61 5.11
CA ALA A 56 -2.53 -2.90 4.14
C ALA A 56 -3.92 -2.66 4.74
N LYS A 57 -4.75 -1.83 4.09
CA LYS A 57 -6.17 -1.70 4.42
C LYS A 57 -6.98 -2.72 3.64
N VAL A 58 -7.59 -3.66 4.36
CA VAL A 58 -8.44 -4.72 3.81
C VAL A 58 -9.88 -4.19 3.75
N GLU A 59 -10.37 -3.91 2.52
CA GLU A 59 -11.66 -3.23 2.27
C GLU A 59 -12.57 -3.96 1.28
N LYS A 60 -12.03 -4.93 0.52
CA LYS A 60 -12.73 -5.61 -0.58
C LYS A 60 -12.68 -7.13 -0.40
N PRO A 61 -13.70 -7.88 -0.87
CA PRO A 61 -13.70 -9.35 -0.82
C PRO A 61 -12.44 -9.97 -1.42
N GLN A 62 -11.95 -9.44 -2.55
CA GLN A 62 -10.72 -9.90 -3.19
C GLN A 62 -9.49 -9.84 -2.25
N ALA A 63 -9.42 -8.83 -1.39
CA ALA A 63 -8.34 -8.71 -0.41
C ALA A 63 -8.40 -9.82 0.65
N VAL A 64 -9.63 -10.22 1.02
CA VAL A 64 -9.87 -11.35 1.93
C VAL A 64 -9.47 -12.66 1.27
N ASP A 65 -9.81 -12.84 -0.02
CA ASP A 65 -9.45 -14.04 -0.78
C ASP A 65 -7.93 -14.20 -0.93
N ASN A 66 -7.18 -13.09 -0.96
CA ASN A 66 -5.72 -13.06 -1.07
C ASN A 66 -5.00 -12.81 0.27
N ILE A 67 -5.67 -12.94 1.41
CA ILE A 67 -5.14 -12.43 2.69
C ILE A 67 -3.76 -13.00 3.06
N ASP A 68 -3.47 -14.25 2.70
CA ASP A 68 -2.18 -14.89 2.97
C ASP A 68 -1.03 -14.17 2.25
N ASP A 69 -1.24 -13.72 1.01
CA ASP A 69 -0.22 -13.00 0.25
C ASP A 69 -0.02 -11.57 0.76
N ILE A 70 -1.09 -10.92 1.24
CA ILE A 70 -1.05 -9.59 1.83
C ILE A 70 -0.30 -9.64 3.15
N VAL A 71 -0.62 -10.61 4.01
CA VAL A 71 0.04 -10.79 5.32
C VAL A 71 1.53 -11.11 5.14
N ALA A 72 1.91 -11.87 4.12
CA ALA A 72 3.31 -12.16 3.84
C ALA A 72 4.10 -10.95 3.32
N ALA A 73 3.43 -9.97 2.70
CA ALA A 73 4.08 -8.84 2.03
C ALA A 73 4.10 -7.54 2.85
N PHE A 74 3.08 -7.26 3.67
CA PHE A 74 2.92 -5.99 4.39
C PHE A 74 3.37 -6.08 5.85
N ASP A 75 3.78 -4.93 6.42
CA ASP A 75 4.24 -4.83 7.81
C ASP A 75 3.10 -4.87 8.83
N GLY A 76 1.86 -4.68 8.37
CA GLY A 76 0.68 -4.75 9.19
C GLY A 76 -0.61 -4.76 8.38
N ILE A 77 -1.71 -5.09 9.07
CA ILE A 77 -3.06 -5.15 8.49
C ILE A 77 -3.98 -4.19 9.25
N MET A 78 -4.83 -3.47 8.50
CA MET A 78 -5.95 -2.70 9.02
C MET A 78 -7.26 -3.28 8.48
N VAL A 79 -8.13 -3.72 9.40
CA VAL A 79 -9.51 -4.12 9.07
C VAL A 79 -10.36 -2.87 8.94
N ALA A 80 -10.51 -2.37 7.71
CA ALA A 80 -11.24 -1.15 7.40
C ALA A 80 -12.71 -1.49 7.09
N ARG A 81 -13.60 -1.20 8.06
CA ARG A 81 -15.02 -1.56 8.08
C ARG A 81 -15.93 -0.42 7.62
#